data_AF-R7T4V5-F1
#
_entry.id   AF-R7T4V5-F1
#
_cell.length_a   1.000
_cell.length_b   1.000
_cell.length_c   1.000
_cell.angle_alpha   90.00
_cell.angle_beta   90.00
_cell.angle_gamma   90.00
#
_symmetry.space_group_name_H-M   'P 1'
#
loop_
_entity.id
_entity.type
_entity.pdbx_description
1 polymer ?
#
loop_
_entity_poly.entity_id
_entity_poly.type
_entity_poly.pdbx_seq_one_letter_code
_entity_poly.pdbx_strand_id
1 'polypeptide(L)'
;CGWYWGPMSWDDAESKLSNKPDGSFLVRDSSDDRYILSLSFRSQSSTHHTRIEHYKGMFSFYSQPKSHGAATIVEFIEKAMEHSRSGKFLYFLRPRAPGLPPAPVQLLFPVSRFRNMHSLHHLCRFQILKHTRKDLIDRLPIPPRLKEYLKQSQYYTEYCADDPILFQRY
;
A
#
# COMPACT_ATOMS: atom_id res chain seq x y z
N CYS A 1 5.25 3.45 8.33
CA CYS A 1 4.82 4.04 7.03
C CYS A 1 3.67 3.23 6.45
N GLY A 2 2.71 3.86 5.78
CA GLY A 2 1.55 3.15 5.20
C GLY A 2 1.81 2.51 3.83
N TRP A 3 2.83 2.98 3.11
CA TRP A 3 3.12 2.61 1.73
C TRP A 3 3.86 1.27 1.56
N TYR A 4 4.33 0.64 2.64
CA TYR A 4 5.04 -0.65 2.57
C TYR A 4 4.08 -1.84 2.81
N TRP A 5 3.93 -2.69 1.81
CA TRP A 5 2.95 -3.78 1.78
C TRP A 5 3.51 -5.17 2.13
N GLY A 6 4.83 -5.29 2.38
CA GLY A 6 5.44 -6.57 2.71
C GLY A 6 5.49 -7.54 1.53
N PRO A 7 5.37 -8.86 1.78
CA PRO A 7 5.41 -9.88 0.73
C PRO A 7 4.14 -9.78 -0.11
N MET A 8 4.27 -9.13 -1.26
CA MET A 8 3.20 -8.90 -2.23
C MET A 8 3.72 -9.19 -3.62
N SER A 9 2.93 -9.91 -4.42
CA SER A 9 3.26 -10.19 -5.82
C SER A 9 3.18 -8.93 -6.69
N TRP A 10 3.79 -8.98 -7.88
CA TRP A 10 3.70 -7.87 -8.81
C TRP A 10 2.26 -7.72 -9.35
N ASP A 11 1.57 -8.83 -9.62
CA ASP A 11 0.15 -8.88 -10.02
C ASP A 11 -0.78 -8.23 -8.98
N ASP A 12 -0.60 -8.55 -7.69
CA ASP A 12 -1.37 -7.93 -6.60
C ASP A 12 -1.12 -6.42 -6.54
N ALA A 13 0.13 -5.99 -6.76
CA ALA A 13 0.48 -4.57 -6.79
C ALA A 13 -0.18 -3.85 -7.97
N GLU A 14 -0.25 -4.47 -9.16
CA GLU A 14 -0.99 -3.93 -10.30
C GLU A 14 -2.47 -3.78 -9.98
N SER A 15 -3.08 -4.78 -9.34
CA SER A 15 -4.48 -4.73 -8.90
C SER A 15 -4.73 -3.58 -7.91
N LYS A 16 -3.84 -3.36 -6.93
CA LYS A 16 -3.95 -2.25 -5.95
C LYS A 16 -3.76 -0.86 -6.57
N LEU A 17 -2.95 -0.77 -7.62
CA LEU A 17 -2.65 0.47 -8.34
C LEU A 17 -3.63 0.72 -9.51
N SER A 18 -4.43 -0.29 -9.87
CA SER A 18 -5.48 -0.14 -10.87
C SER A 18 -6.45 0.97 -10.48
N ASN A 19 -6.86 1.76 -11.47
CA ASN A 19 -7.78 2.90 -11.32
C ASN A 19 -7.32 3.99 -10.32
N LYS A 20 -6.04 4.01 -9.94
CA LYS A 20 -5.44 5.10 -9.16
C LYS A 20 -4.89 6.19 -10.10
N PRO A 21 -4.70 7.43 -9.65
CA PRO A 21 -4.06 8.46 -10.46
C PRO A 21 -2.58 8.14 -10.71
N ASP A 22 -2.03 8.67 -11.80
CA ASP A 22 -0.58 8.65 -12.04
C ASP A 22 0.16 9.29 -10.86
N GLY A 23 1.32 8.73 -10.52
CA GLY A 23 2.06 9.08 -9.31
C GLY A 23 1.67 8.28 -8.06
N SER A 24 0.67 7.39 -8.17
CA SER A 24 0.33 6.44 -7.11
C SER A 24 1.38 5.34 -6.99
N PHE A 25 1.79 5.00 -5.77
CA PHE A 25 2.85 4.02 -5.57
C PHE A 25 2.72 3.22 -4.28
N LEU A 26 3.44 2.10 -4.25
CA LEU A 26 3.65 1.27 -3.06
C LEU A 26 5.01 0.59 -3.11
N VAL A 27 5.55 0.23 -1.94
CA VAL A 27 6.76 -0.57 -1.81
C VAL A 27 6.38 -1.96 -1.31
N ARG A 28 7.00 -2.99 -1.87
CA ARG A 28 6.78 -4.40 -1.55
C ARG A 28 8.12 -5.13 -1.52
N ASP A 29 8.12 -6.35 -1.00
CA ASP A 29 9.30 -7.22 -1.08
C ASP A 29 9.55 -7.61 -2.53
N SER A 30 10.83 -7.77 -2.91
CA SER A 30 11.16 -8.23 -4.25
C SER A 30 10.88 -9.72 -4.40
N SER A 31 10.49 -10.13 -5.60
CA SER A 31 10.36 -11.55 -5.97
C SER A 31 11.67 -12.13 -6.52
N ASP A 32 12.77 -11.35 -6.52
CA ASP A 32 14.11 -11.78 -6.93
C ASP A 32 15.02 -11.75 -5.72
N ASP A 33 15.67 -12.87 -5.43
CA ASP A 33 16.50 -13.06 -4.22
C ASP A 33 17.70 -12.11 -4.12
N ARG A 34 18.09 -11.46 -5.23
CA ARG A 34 19.16 -10.46 -5.25
C ARG A 34 18.73 -9.09 -4.71
N TYR A 35 17.42 -8.88 -4.53
CA TYR A 35 16.85 -7.60 -4.15
C TYR A 35 15.91 -7.77 -2.96
N ILE A 36 16.02 -6.87 -1.97
CA ILE A 36 15.15 -6.93 -0.79
C ILE A 36 13.78 -6.32 -1.12
N LEU A 37 13.76 -5.22 -1.86
CA LEU A 37 12.57 -4.40 -2.07
C LEU A 37 12.34 -4.06 -3.54
N SER A 38 11.08 -3.80 -3.85
CA SER A 38 10.63 -3.32 -5.15
C SER A 38 9.60 -2.21 -4.98
N LEU A 39 9.71 -1.20 -5.83
CA LEU A 39 8.76 -0.12 -5.96
C LEU A 39 7.81 -0.45 -7.11
N SER A 40 6.50 -0.43 -6.84
CA SER A 40 5.45 -0.45 -7.86
C SER A 40 4.79 0.93 -7.91
N PHE A 41 4.62 1.51 -9.08
CA PHE A 41 4.03 2.83 -9.23
C PHE A 41 3.29 2.98 -10.55
N ARG A 42 2.37 3.94 -10.60
CA ARG A 42 1.58 4.25 -11.80
C ARG A 42 2.16 5.46 -12.52
N SER A 43 2.38 5.33 -13.82
CA SER A 43 2.90 6.39 -14.69
C SER A 43 2.40 6.16 -16.10
N GLN A 44 1.90 7.22 -16.76
CA GLN A 44 1.34 7.16 -18.10
C GLN A 44 0.19 6.14 -18.19
N SER A 45 -0.70 6.12 -17.19
CA SER A 45 -1.82 5.18 -17.08
C SER A 45 -1.47 3.69 -17.03
N SER A 46 -0.19 3.35 -16.85
CA SER A 46 0.30 1.98 -16.72
C SER A 46 1.04 1.79 -15.39
N THR A 47 1.04 0.56 -14.87
CA THR A 47 1.80 0.21 -13.68
C THR A 47 3.19 -0.25 -14.08
N HIS A 48 4.20 0.33 -13.42
CA HIS A 48 5.61 0.02 -13.61
C HIS A 48 6.19 -0.52 -12.31
N HIS A 49 7.25 -1.32 -12.46
CA HIS A 49 7.97 -1.91 -11.34
C HIS A 49 9.46 -1.65 -11.51
N THR A 50 10.11 -1.27 -10.41
CA THR A 50 11.56 -1.14 -10.37
C THR A 50 12.09 -1.69 -9.06
N ARG A 51 13.26 -2.31 -9.11
CA ARG A 51 13.92 -2.84 -7.92
C ARG A 51 14.70 -1.73 -7.25
N ILE A 52 14.71 -1.77 -5.92
CA ILE A 52 15.49 -0.86 -5.10
C ILE A 52 16.78 -1.59 -4.75
N GLU A 53 17.91 -1.03 -5.18
CA GLU A 53 19.23 -1.55 -4.89
C GLU A 53 19.62 -1.22 -3.46
N HIS A 54 20.42 -2.10 -2.85
CA HIS A 54 21.06 -1.85 -1.57
C HIS A 54 22.54 -2.18 -1.69
N TYR A 55 23.39 -1.16 -1.79
CA TYR A 55 24.83 -1.31 -1.99
C TYR A 55 25.60 -0.44 -1.01
N LYS A 56 26.60 -1.02 -0.33
CA LYS A 56 27.41 -0.34 0.70
C LYS A 56 26.59 0.40 1.77
N GLY A 57 25.47 -0.20 2.19
CA GLY A 57 24.59 0.37 3.22
C GLY A 57 23.69 1.51 2.72
N MET A 58 23.56 1.70 1.41
CA MET A 58 22.75 2.76 0.81
C MET A 58 21.69 2.18 -0.12
N PHE A 59 20.45 2.66 0.02
CA PHE A 59 19.32 2.36 -0.86
C PHE A 59 19.28 3.32 -2.05
N SER A 60 19.12 2.81 -3.27
CA SER A 60 19.05 3.63 -4.49
C SER A 60 18.30 2.92 -5.64
N PHE A 61 18.01 3.65 -6.73
CA PHE A 61 17.60 3.03 -8.00
C PHE A 61 18.82 2.80 -8.92
N TYR A 62 18.79 1.73 -9.72
CA TYR A 62 19.91 1.26 -10.56
C TYR A 62 20.55 2.34 -11.46
N SER A 63 19.77 3.33 -11.93
CA SER A 63 20.20 4.28 -12.96
C SER A 63 20.82 5.58 -12.41
N GLN A 64 21.24 5.66 -11.14
CA GLN A 64 21.46 6.96 -10.49
C GLN A 64 22.82 7.19 -9.83
N PRO A 65 23.27 8.46 -9.75
CA PRO A 65 24.49 8.82 -9.04
C PRO A 65 24.41 8.42 -7.57
N LYS A 66 25.53 7.90 -7.04
CA LYS A 66 25.67 7.48 -5.63
C LYS A 66 25.24 8.53 -4.59
N SER A 67 25.21 9.81 -4.97
CA SER A 67 24.80 10.93 -4.13
C SER A 67 23.30 10.98 -3.77
N HIS A 68 22.45 10.20 -4.46
CA HIS A 68 21.00 10.18 -4.23
C HIS A 68 20.53 8.99 -3.42
N GLY A 69 21.46 8.15 -2.94
CA GLY A 69 21.12 7.07 -2.04
C GLY A 69 20.79 7.58 -0.63
N ALA A 70 20.15 6.75 0.17
CA ALA A 70 19.96 7.01 1.60
C ALA A 70 20.29 5.77 2.44
N ALA A 71 20.66 5.96 3.71
CA ALA A 71 21.03 4.86 4.59
C ALA A 71 19.83 3.98 4.98
N THR A 72 18.62 4.57 4.95
CA THR A 72 17.38 3.85 5.23
C THR A 72 16.42 3.94 4.05
N ILE A 73 15.58 2.91 3.89
CA ILE A 73 14.55 2.90 2.86
C ILE A 73 13.52 4.03 3.06
N VAL A 74 13.20 4.36 4.32
CA VAL A 74 12.22 5.40 4.63
C VAL A 74 12.73 6.75 4.14
N GLU A 75 13.97 7.10 4.49
CA GLU A 75 14.62 8.32 4.05
C GLU A 75 14.74 8.38 2.52
N PHE A 76 15.06 7.25 1.87
CA PHE A 76 15.15 7.17 0.42
C PHE A 76 13.80 7.50 -0.26
N ILE A 77 12.71 6.87 0.20
CA ILE A 77 11.38 7.09 -0.34
C ILE A 77 10.88 8.50 -0.04
N GLU A 78 11.18 9.05 1.14
CA GLU A 78 10.84 10.44 1.49
C GLU A 78 11.53 11.46 0.61
N LYS A 79 12.84 11.31 0.38
CA LYS A 79 13.60 12.12 -0.59
C LYS A 79 13.01 11.98 -1.99
N ALA A 80 12.67 10.76 -2.41
CA ALA A 80 12.06 10.52 -3.72
C ALA A 80 10.69 11.18 -3.89
N MET A 81 9.87 11.20 -2.83
CA MET A 81 8.59 11.93 -2.82
C MET A 81 8.81 13.45 -2.87
N GLU A 82 9.80 13.97 -2.14
CA GLU A 82 10.13 15.40 -2.16
C GLU A 82 10.63 15.86 -3.53
N HIS A 83 11.49 15.08 -4.17
CA HIS A 83 11.92 15.30 -5.56
C HIS A 83 10.73 15.31 -6.52
N SER A 84 9.79 14.37 -6.36
CA SER A 84 8.59 14.28 -7.19
C SER A 84 7.65 15.49 -7.01
N ARG A 85 7.51 16.00 -5.77
CA ARG A 85 6.67 17.19 -5.48
C ARG A 85 7.32 18.49 -5.94
N SER A 86 8.63 18.61 -5.78
CA SER A 86 9.36 19.83 -6.12
C SER A 86 9.62 19.97 -7.62
N GLY A 87 9.48 18.89 -8.39
CA GLY A 87 9.79 18.86 -9.83
C GLY A 87 11.28 19.06 -10.14
N LYS A 88 12.14 19.17 -9.11
CA LYS A 88 13.57 19.43 -9.26
C LYS A 88 14.34 18.23 -9.81
N PHE A 89 13.80 17.03 -9.61
CA PHE A 89 14.45 15.80 -10.04
C PHE A 89 13.40 14.72 -10.36
N LEU A 90 13.57 14.06 -11.50
CA LEU A 90 12.73 12.95 -11.94
C LEU A 90 13.61 11.72 -12.13
N TYR A 91 13.19 10.61 -11.52
CA TYR A 91 13.80 9.32 -11.80
C TYR A 91 13.19 8.75 -13.07
N PHE A 92 13.99 8.08 -13.89
CA PHE A 92 13.52 7.49 -15.14
C PHE A 92 13.78 5.99 -15.14
N LEU A 93 12.78 5.21 -15.52
CA LEU A 93 12.98 3.80 -15.80
C LEU A 93 13.53 3.60 -17.21
N ARG A 94 14.40 2.60 -17.35
CA ARG A 94 14.80 2.14 -18.68
C ARG A 94 13.57 1.62 -19.41
N PRO A 95 13.34 2.03 -20.67
CA PRO A 95 12.24 1.53 -21.47
C PRO A 95 12.31 0.00 -21.63
N ARG A 96 11.15 -0.67 -21.65
CA ARG A 96 11.04 -2.12 -21.92
C ARG A 96 11.41 -2.48 -23.36
N ALA A 97 11.32 -1.53 -24.29
CA ALA A 97 11.66 -1.71 -25.69
C ALA A 97 12.43 -0.49 -26.25
N PRO A 98 13.35 -0.69 -27.21
CA PRO A 98 14.00 0.42 -27.91
C PRO A 98 12.97 1.33 -28.58
N GLY A 99 13.09 2.65 -28.40
CA GLY A 99 12.21 3.65 -29.01
C GLY A 99 11.03 4.12 -28.16
N LEU A 100 10.75 3.49 -27.01
CA LEU A 100 9.78 4.01 -26.04
C LEU A 100 10.40 5.11 -25.16
N PRO A 101 9.65 6.17 -24.83
CA PRO A 101 10.14 7.19 -23.91
C PRO A 101 10.33 6.60 -22.50
N PRO A 102 11.38 7.01 -21.76
CA PRO A 102 11.57 6.57 -20.39
C PRO A 102 10.40 7.04 -19.51
N ALA A 103 9.87 6.13 -18.69
CA ALA A 103 8.77 6.46 -17.79
C ALA A 103 9.31 7.23 -16.57
N PRO A 104 8.78 8.44 -16.26
CA PRO A 104 9.15 9.14 -15.05
C PRO A 104 8.55 8.43 -13.84
N VAL A 105 9.38 8.22 -12.82
CA VAL A 105 8.94 7.78 -11.49
C VAL A 105 8.53 9.03 -10.74
N GLN A 106 7.23 9.16 -10.53
CA GLN A 106 6.65 10.21 -9.69
C GLN A 106 6.02 9.54 -8.47
N LEU A 107 6.51 9.86 -7.28
CA LEU A 107 5.99 9.34 -6.02
C LEU A 107 5.16 10.41 -5.33
N LEU A 108 3.91 10.54 -5.75
CA LEU A 108 3.00 11.61 -5.28
C LEU A 108 1.98 11.07 -4.29
N PHE A 109 1.41 9.89 -4.57
CA PHE A 109 0.27 9.36 -3.82
C PHE A 109 0.61 7.98 -3.22
N PRO A 110 1.11 7.92 -1.98
CA PRO A 110 1.40 6.65 -1.32
C PRO A 110 0.11 5.86 -1.09
N VAL A 111 0.04 4.64 -1.63
CA VAL A 111 -1.09 3.73 -1.43
C VAL A 111 -0.91 3.01 -0.10
N SER A 112 -1.75 3.38 0.88
CA SER A 112 -1.66 2.84 2.24
C SER A 112 -2.22 1.42 2.35
N ARG A 113 -1.46 0.50 2.96
CA ARG A 113 -1.91 -0.84 3.36
C ARG A 113 -3.08 -0.83 4.36
N PHE A 114 -3.24 0.27 5.09
CA PHE A 114 -4.25 0.41 6.12
C PHE A 114 -5.60 0.89 5.58
N ARG A 115 -5.68 1.27 4.29
CA ARG A 115 -6.88 1.90 3.72
C ARG A 115 -8.11 0.98 3.70
N ASN A 116 -7.91 -0.34 3.73
CA ASN A 116 -8.99 -1.34 3.74
C ASN A 116 -8.91 -2.28 4.96
N MET A 117 -8.20 -1.91 6.03
CA MET A 117 -8.21 -2.72 7.25
C MET A 117 -9.44 -2.37 8.08
N HIS A 118 -10.31 -3.36 8.30
CA HIS A 118 -11.33 -3.25 9.33
C HIS A 118 -10.66 -3.01 10.70
N SER A 119 -11.35 -2.30 11.59
CA SER A 119 -10.80 -2.03 12.91
C SER A 119 -10.47 -3.33 13.65
N LEU A 120 -9.53 -3.27 14.59
CA LEU A 120 -9.25 -4.41 15.47
C LEU A 120 -10.53 -4.92 16.15
N HIS A 121 -11.45 -4.00 16.48
CA HIS A 121 -12.75 -4.31 17.06
C HIS A 121 -13.60 -5.21 16.13
N HIS A 122 -13.63 -4.93 14.82
CA HIS A 122 -14.26 -5.81 13.83
C HIS A 122 -13.58 -7.15 13.68
N LEU A 123 -12.24 -7.16 13.61
CA LEU A 123 -11.46 -8.36 13.41
C LEU A 123 -11.65 -9.32 14.59
N CYS A 124 -11.64 -8.78 15.81
CA CYS A 124 -11.99 -9.49 17.03
C CYS A 124 -13.42 -10.02 16.98
N ARG A 125 -14.41 -9.22 16.56
CA ARG A 125 -15.80 -9.68 16.36
C ARG A 125 -15.86 -10.87 15.43
N PHE A 126 -15.24 -10.77 14.25
CA PHE A 126 -15.26 -11.85 13.25
C PHE A 126 -14.67 -13.13 13.82
N GLN A 127 -13.52 -13.03 14.50
CA GLN A 127 -12.85 -14.18 15.10
C GLN A 127 -13.66 -14.80 16.24
N ILE A 128 -14.33 -14.00 17.08
CA ILE A 128 -15.21 -14.46 18.16
C ILE A 128 -16.43 -15.18 17.59
N LEU A 129 -17.11 -14.59 16.59
CA LEU A 129 -18.29 -15.17 15.95
C LEU A 129 -17.98 -16.43 15.13
N LYS A 130 -16.75 -16.57 14.62
CA LYS A 130 -16.28 -17.81 13.97
C LYS A 130 -16.23 -19.00 14.93
N HIS A 131 -15.94 -18.76 16.21
CA HIS A 131 -15.77 -19.81 17.23
C HIS A 131 -16.93 -19.88 18.24
N THR A 132 -17.89 -18.97 18.16
CA THR A 132 -19.00 -18.87 19.12
C THR A 132 -20.34 -18.84 18.39
N ARG A 133 -21.24 -19.77 18.70
CA ARG A 133 -22.61 -19.76 18.17
C ARG A 133 -23.40 -18.57 18.73
N LYS A 134 -24.34 -18.02 17.94
CA LYS A 134 -25.09 -16.80 18.29
C LYS A 134 -25.87 -16.90 19.61
N ASP A 135 -26.39 -18.07 19.93
CA ASP A 135 -27.11 -18.39 21.17
C ASP A 135 -26.22 -18.38 22.42
N LEU A 136 -24.90 -18.52 22.23
CA LEU A 136 -23.92 -18.54 23.33
C LEU A 136 -23.28 -17.17 23.62
N ILE A 137 -23.56 -16.14 22.80
CA ILE A 137 -22.98 -14.80 22.95
C ILE A 137 -23.30 -14.20 24.33
N ASP A 138 -24.50 -14.46 24.87
CA ASP A 138 -24.90 -13.96 26.18
C ASP A 138 -24.11 -14.55 27.35
N ARG A 139 -23.49 -15.73 27.14
CA ARG A 139 -22.67 -16.42 28.15
C ARG A 139 -21.21 -15.99 28.13
N LEU A 140 -20.77 -15.19 27.16
CA LEU A 140 -19.39 -14.73 27.09
C LEU A 140 -19.05 -13.81 28.27
N PRO A 141 -17.85 -13.92 28.86
CA PRO A 141 -17.38 -13.07 29.96
C PRO A 141 -16.88 -11.71 29.42
N ILE A 142 -17.75 -10.99 28.73
CA ILE A 142 -17.46 -9.67 28.14
C ILE A 142 -18.54 -8.64 28.53
N PRO A 143 -18.22 -7.33 28.53
CA PRO A 143 -19.17 -6.28 28.83
C PRO A 143 -20.44 -6.31 27.94
N PRO A 144 -21.61 -5.87 28.47
CA PRO A 144 -22.88 -5.87 27.71
C PRO A 144 -22.81 -5.13 26.37
N ARG A 145 -22.10 -4.00 26.31
CA ARG A 145 -21.90 -3.22 25.07
C ARG A 145 -21.21 -4.02 23.96
N LEU A 146 -20.28 -4.91 24.32
CA LEU A 146 -19.62 -5.78 23.34
C LEU A 146 -20.54 -6.94 22.92
N LYS A 147 -21.40 -7.45 23.81
CA LYS A 147 -22.42 -8.44 23.45
C LYS A 147 -23.41 -7.88 22.43
N GLU A 148 -23.89 -6.65 22.67
CA GLU A 148 -24.76 -5.92 21.73
C GLU A 148 -24.07 -5.70 20.39
N TYR A 149 -22.81 -5.27 20.40
CA TYR A 149 -22.01 -5.18 19.19
C TYR A 149 -22.04 -6.53 18.48
N LEU A 150 -21.54 -7.63 19.08
CA LEU A 150 -21.47 -8.97 18.46
C LEU A 150 -22.81 -9.48 17.87
N LYS A 151 -23.96 -9.02 18.39
CA LYS A 151 -25.30 -9.38 17.89
C LYS A 151 -25.78 -8.59 16.67
N GLN A 152 -25.14 -7.48 16.31
CA GLN A 152 -25.51 -6.66 15.14
C GLN A 152 -25.54 -7.48 13.83
N SER A 153 -26.51 -7.21 12.96
CA SER A 153 -26.74 -7.98 11.72
C SER A 153 -25.76 -7.64 10.59
N GLN A 154 -25.16 -6.45 10.60
CA GLN A 154 -24.16 -6.02 9.63
C GLN A 154 -22.82 -6.71 9.91
N TYR A 155 -22.60 -7.85 9.26
CA TYR A 155 -21.52 -8.77 9.56
C TYR A 155 -20.30 -8.65 8.64
N TYR A 156 -20.39 -7.87 7.56
CA TYR A 156 -19.35 -7.75 6.53
C TYR A 156 -18.71 -6.38 6.39
N THR A 157 -19.27 -5.33 7.01
CA THR A 157 -18.81 -3.97 6.73
C THR A 157 -18.79 -3.14 8.00
N GLU A 158 -17.62 -2.65 8.37
CA GLU A 158 -17.53 -1.39 9.10
C GLU A 158 -17.53 -0.28 8.07
N TYR A 159 -18.58 0.53 8.06
CA TYR A 159 -18.54 1.76 7.28
C TYR A 159 -17.47 2.66 7.89
N CYS A 160 -16.36 2.85 7.19
CA CYS A 160 -15.45 3.95 7.47
C CYS A 160 -16.24 5.25 7.28
N ALA A 161 -16.27 6.09 8.30
CA ALA A 161 -17.00 7.37 8.28
C ALA A 161 -16.47 8.38 7.23
N ASP A 162 -15.38 8.05 6.53
CA ASP A 162 -14.72 8.91 5.53
C ASP A 162 -14.99 8.50 4.07
N ASP A 163 -16.06 7.77 3.78
CA ASP A 163 -16.46 7.46 2.40
C ASP A 163 -17.58 8.41 1.92
N PRO A 164 -17.26 9.55 1.26
CA PRO A 164 -18.26 10.54 0.81
C PRO A 164 -19.17 10.05 -0.32
N ILE A 165 -19.06 8.79 -0.76
CA ILE A 165 -19.79 8.26 -1.93
C ILE A 165 -21.22 7.78 -1.58
N LEU A 166 -21.60 7.67 -0.30
CA LEU A 166 -22.87 7.05 0.08
C LEU A 166 -24.08 7.97 0.30
N PHE A 167 -23.98 9.28 0.09
CA PHE A 167 -25.13 10.19 0.21
C PHE A 167 -25.93 10.44 -1.09
N GLN A 168 -25.69 9.71 -2.18
CA GLN A 168 -26.42 9.94 -3.44
C GLN A 168 -27.20 8.76 -4.02
N ARG A 169 -27.38 7.68 -3.26
CA ARG A 169 -28.36 6.66 -3.64
C ARG A 169 -29.06 6.15 -2.40
N TYR A 170 -30.08 6.88 -1.96
CA TYR A 170 -31.45 6.44 -1.65
C TYR A 170 -32.30 7.68 -1.39
#